data_AF-A0A6V7J990-F1
#
_entry.id   AF-A0A6V7J990-F1
#
_cell.length_a   1.000
_cell.length_b   1.000
_cell.length_c   1.000
_cell.angle_alpha   90.00
_cell.angle_beta   90.00
_cell.angle_gamma   90.00
#
_symmetry.space_group_name_H-M   'P 1'
#
loop_
_entity.id
_entity.type
_entity.pdbx_description
1 polymer ?
#
loop_
_entity_poly.entity_id
_entity_poly.type
_entity_poly.pdbx_seq_one_letter_code
_entity_poly.pdbx_strand_id
1 'polypeptide(L)'
;LTEALDLGPNKPINAIPVNYDVKVPGEKCHLMGFGSIGADFEPNLDELRVCEFHTRPMPECLSQWGQKTMDSQFCVLSPERQCAPCD
;
A
#
# COMPACT_ATOMS: atom_id res chain seq x y z
N LEU A 1 -17.64 -15.12 -22.05
CA LEU A 1 -16.94 -16.11 -21.21
C LEU A 1 -16.29 -15.34 -20.08
N THR A 2 -16.93 -15.28 -18.92
CA THR A 2 -16.25 -14.91 -17.67
C THR A 2 -16.07 -16.23 -16.95
N GLU A 3 -14.91 -16.86 -17.14
CA GLU A 3 -14.53 -17.96 -16.26
C GLU A 3 -14.36 -17.37 -14.86
N ALA A 4 -15.11 -17.91 -13.90
CA ALA A 4 -14.97 -17.50 -12.51
C ALA A 4 -13.55 -17.87 -12.04
N LEU A 5 -12.87 -16.93 -11.39
CA LEU A 5 -11.54 -17.18 -10.83
C LEU A 5 -11.65 -18.23 -9.72
N ASP A 6 -10.95 -19.35 -9.85
CA ASP A 6 -10.82 -20.34 -8.78
C ASP A 6 -9.99 -19.77 -7.63
N LEU A 7 -10.63 -19.56 -6.47
CA LEU A 7 -10.11 -18.90 -5.26
C LEU A 7 -9.39 -19.88 -4.32
N GLY A 8 -8.55 -20.78 -4.85
CA GLY A 8 -7.73 -21.68 -4.03
C GLY A 8 -6.98 -20.97 -2.89
N PRO A 9 -6.33 -21.70 -1.97
CA PRO A 9 -5.82 -21.17 -0.70
C PRO A 9 -4.87 -19.96 -0.81
N ASN A 10 -4.26 -19.74 -1.97
CA ASN A 10 -3.32 -18.65 -2.23
C ASN A 10 -3.97 -17.43 -2.93
N LYS A 11 -5.30 -17.39 -3.03
CA LYS A 11 -6.04 -16.29 -3.68
C LYS A 11 -7.13 -15.74 -2.75
N PRO A 12 -6.76 -15.21 -1.56
CA PRO A 12 -7.74 -14.63 -0.65
C PRO A 12 -8.38 -13.39 -1.27
N ILE A 13 -9.64 -13.16 -0.93
CA ILE A 13 -10.34 -11.91 -1.26
C ILE A 13 -10.01 -10.86 -0.20
N ASN A 14 -9.50 -9.70 -0.62
CA ASN A 14 -9.35 -8.55 0.26
C ASN A 14 -10.71 -7.92 0.55
N ALA A 15 -11.03 -7.71 1.84
CA ALA A 15 -12.25 -7.05 2.25
C ALA A 15 -12.25 -5.58 1.81
N ILE A 16 -13.38 -5.10 1.28
CA ILE A 16 -13.58 -3.70 0.95
C ILE A 16 -13.89 -2.93 2.25
N PRO A 17 -13.22 -1.81 2.56
CA PRO A 17 -13.56 -0.99 3.71
C PRO A 17 -15.02 -0.53 3.66
N VAL A 18 -15.73 -0.64 4.77
CA VAL A 18 -17.12 -0.18 4.89
C VAL A 18 -17.15 1.25 5.45
N ASN A 19 -18.07 2.10 4.97
CA ASN A 19 -18.38 3.43 5.53
C ASN A 19 -17.24 4.47 5.57
N TYR A 20 -16.72 4.92 4.41
CA TYR A 20 -15.73 6.02 4.34
C TYR A 20 -14.62 5.89 5.38
N ASP A 21 -14.19 4.65 5.67
CA ASP A 21 -13.36 4.31 6.82
C ASP A 21 -12.05 5.12 6.74
N VAL A 22 -12.04 6.28 7.40
CA VAL A 22 -10.90 7.17 7.40
C VAL A 22 -9.87 6.47 8.25
N LYS A 23 -8.83 5.98 7.59
CA LYS A 23 -7.74 5.28 8.27
C LYS A 23 -7.23 6.12 9.42
N VAL A 24 -7.25 5.54 10.61
CA VAL A 24 -6.83 6.22 11.84
C VAL A 24 -5.33 6.48 11.70
N PRO A 25 -4.83 7.71 11.91
CA PRO A 25 -3.40 7.97 11.86
C PRO A 25 -2.59 7.02 12.76
N GLY A 26 -1.49 6.49 12.24
CA GLY A 26 -0.65 5.49 12.91
C GLY A 26 -1.07 4.04 12.70
N GLU A 27 -2.17 3.77 11.99
CA GLU A 27 -2.52 2.40 11.58
C GLU A 27 -1.47 1.82 10.64
N LYS A 28 -1.12 0.57 10.92
CA LYS A 28 -0.19 -0.22 10.13
C LYS A 28 -0.83 -0.69 8.83
N CYS A 29 -0.15 -0.45 7.72
CA CYS A 29 -0.55 -0.86 6.37
C CYS A 29 0.58 -1.63 5.71
N HIS A 30 0.24 -2.51 4.77
CA HIS A 30 1.21 -3.21 3.94
C HIS A 30 1.00 -2.82 2.47
N LEU A 31 2.09 -2.53 1.78
CA LEU A 31 2.12 -2.42 0.31
C LEU A 31 2.88 -3.62 -0.23
N MET A 32 2.30 -4.30 -1.20
CA MET A 32 2.92 -5.46 -1.86
C MET A 32 3.06 -5.21 -3.34
N GLY A 33 4.18 -5.62 -3.93
CA GLY A 33 4.39 -5.52 -5.36
C GLY A 33 5.77 -5.98 -5.82
N PHE A 34 5.95 -5.96 -7.13
CA PHE A 34 7.19 -6.28 -7.84
C PHE A 34 7.93 -5.01 -8.32
N GLY A 35 7.54 -3.86 -7.78
CA GLY A 35 8.10 -2.56 -8.16
C GLY A 35 9.51 -2.35 -7.65
N SER A 36 10.10 -1.23 -8.06
CA SER A 36 11.39 -0.76 -7.58
C SER A 36 11.35 -0.35 -6.10
N ILE A 37 12.42 -0.61 -5.35
CA ILE A 37 12.59 -0.23 -3.93
C ILE A 37 13.33 1.13 -3.82
N GLY A 38 12.86 2.13 -4.57
CA GLY A 38 13.41 3.48 -4.59
C GLY A 38 14.18 3.81 -5.87
N ALA A 39 14.53 5.08 -6.05
CA ALA A 39 15.00 5.64 -7.33
C ALA A 39 16.20 4.92 -7.97
N ASP A 40 17.01 4.22 -7.17
CA ASP A 40 18.25 3.59 -7.60
C ASP A 40 18.15 2.07 -7.79
N PHE A 41 16.94 1.49 -7.62
CA PHE A 41 16.74 0.04 -7.70
C PHE A 41 15.92 -0.32 -8.94
N GLU A 42 16.36 -1.32 -9.69
CA GLU A 42 15.53 -1.92 -10.74
C GLU A 42 14.44 -2.81 -10.11
N PRO A 43 13.22 -2.86 -10.69
CA PRO A 43 12.18 -3.77 -10.23
C PRO A 43 12.60 -5.23 -10.42
N ASN A 44 12.36 -6.06 -9.40
CA ASN A 44 12.50 -7.50 -9.50
C ASN A 44 11.13 -8.15 -9.72
N LEU A 45 10.90 -8.68 -10.92
CA LEU A 45 9.61 -9.28 -11.31
C LEU A 45 9.44 -10.72 -10.83
N ASP A 46 10.49 -11.35 -10.33
CA ASP A 46 10.48 -12.74 -9.86
C ASP A 46 10.18 -12.85 -8.36
N GLU A 47 10.21 -11.74 -7.63
CA GLU A 47 10.09 -11.72 -6.18
C GLU A 47 9.06 -10.69 -5.71
N LEU A 48 7.95 -11.18 -5.15
CA LEU A 48 6.97 -10.32 -4.50
C LEU A 48 7.55 -9.82 -3.19
N ARG A 49 7.50 -8.51 -2.98
CA ARG A 49 7.94 -7.90 -1.73
C ARG A 49 6.79 -7.23 -1.01
N VAL A 50 6.90 -7.21 0.31
CA VAL A 50 5.99 -6.51 1.22
C VAL A 50 6.75 -5.45 2.00
N CYS A 51 6.18 -4.26 2.04
CA CYS A 51 6.73 -3.12 2.78
C CYS A 51 5.71 -2.69 3.83
N GLU A 52 6.18 -2.39 5.03
CA GLU A 52 5.33 -1.86 6.10
C GLU A 52 5.28 -0.32 6.06
N PHE A 53 4.08 0.20 6.27
CA PHE A 53 3.77 1.62 6.28
C PHE A 53 2.87 1.97 7.45
N HIS A 54 2.85 3.25 7.81
CA HIS A 54 1.92 3.78 8.81
C HIS A 54 1.13 4.94 8.22
N THR A 55 -0.17 4.96 8.45
CA THR A 55 -1.08 6.02 8.00
C THR A 55 -0.74 7.35 8.69
N ARG A 56 -1.02 8.45 8.00
CA ARG A 56 -0.72 9.81 8.49
C ARG A 56 -1.93 10.73 8.37
N PRO A 57 -2.03 11.75 9.24
CA PRO A 57 -3.02 12.80 9.06
C PRO A 57 -2.79 13.52 7.72
N MET A 58 -3.87 13.71 6.95
CA MET A 58 -3.80 14.40 5.66
C MET A 58 -3.16 15.80 5.73
N PRO A 59 -3.39 16.63 6.77
CA PRO A 59 -2.73 17.94 6.89
C PRO A 59 -1.20 17.88 6.87
N GLU A 60 -0.61 16.83 7.44
CA GLU A 60 0.85 16.65 7.45
C GLU A 60 1.39 16.34 6.06
N CYS A 61 0.66 15.54 5.29
CA CYS A 61 0.97 15.30 3.88
C CYS A 61 0.87 16.55 3.02
N LEU A 62 -0.22 17.29 3.17
CA LEU A 62 -0.47 18.54 2.44
C LEU A 62 0.67 19.54 2.63
N SER A 63 1.25 19.60 3.85
CA SER A 63 2.37 20.47 4.18
C SER A 63 3.65 20.11 3.41
N GLN A 64 3.86 18.83 3.07
CA GLN A 64 5.05 18.35 2.36
C GLN A 64 4.89 18.45 0.84
N TRP A 65 3.67 18.29 0.32
CA TRP A 65 3.42 18.14 -1.13
C TRP A 65 2.65 19.30 -1.79
N GLY A 66 2.36 20.38 -1.06
CA GLY A 66 1.87 21.64 -1.63
C GLY A 66 0.48 21.56 -2.26
N GLN A 67 -0.53 21.13 -1.47
CA GLN A 67 -1.97 21.14 -1.83
C GLN A 67 -2.43 20.21 -2.97
N LYS A 68 -1.62 19.23 -3.41
CA LYS A 68 -2.01 18.32 -4.50
C LYS A 68 -2.91 17.14 -4.10
N THR A 69 -3.29 17.00 -2.82
CA THR A 69 -4.08 15.83 -2.40
C THR A 69 -5.57 16.09 -2.45
N MET A 70 -6.34 15.14 -3.00
CA MET A 70 -7.80 15.19 -3.10
C MET A 70 -8.46 14.39 -1.96
N ASP A 71 -9.73 14.67 -1.64
CA ASP A 71 -10.51 13.97 -0.59
C ASP A 71 -10.60 12.44 -0.78
N SER A 72 -10.31 11.95 -1.99
CA SER A 72 -10.26 10.53 -2.34
C SER A 72 -8.91 9.85 -2.08
N GLN A 73 -7.97 10.55 -1.43
CA GLN A 73 -6.62 10.05 -1.15
C GLN A 73 -6.41 9.89 0.36
N PHE A 74 -5.48 9.02 0.74
CA PHE A 74 -4.99 8.90 2.10
C PHE A 74 -3.47 8.80 2.07
N CYS A 75 -2.85 9.06 3.22
CA CYS A 75 -1.41 9.18 3.32
C CYS A 75 -0.80 8.09 4.18
N VAL A 76 0.35 7.60 3.73
CA VAL A 76 1.17 6.63 4.45
C VAL A 76 2.64 7.01 4.36
N LEU A 77 3.42 6.67 5.40
CA LEU A 77 4.87 6.82 5.41
C LEU A 77 5.52 5.47 5.73
N SER A 78 6.60 5.15 5.02
CA SER A 78 7.47 4.03 5.37
C SER A 78 8.56 4.59 6.31
N PRO A 79 8.63 4.13 7.57
CA PRO A 79 9.62 4.64 8.52
C PRO A 79 11.06 4.30 8.07
N GLU A 80 11.24 3.16 7.41
CA GLU A 80 12.52 2.63 6.93
C GLU A 80 12.19 1.83 5.67
N ARG A 81 12.91 1.98 4.54
CA ARG A 81 12.64 1.27 3.25
C ARG A 81 12.86 -0.27 3.35
N GLN A 82 12.36 -0.88 4.41
CA GLN A 82 12.50 -2.29 4.74
C GLN A 82 11.33 -3.02 4.08
N CYS A 83 11.54 -3.33 2.81
CA CYS A 83 10.69 -4.25 2.08
C CYS A 83 11.33 -5.64 2.15
N ALA A 84 10.62 -6.60 2.73
CA ALA A 84 11.05 -7.98 2.79
C ALA A 84 10.40 -8.79 1.65
N PRO A 85 11.02 -9.89 1.20
CA PRO A 85 10.33 -10.90 0.39
C PRO A 85 9.07 -11.41 1.11
N CYS A 86 8.02 -11.74 0.36
CA CYS A 86 6.87 -12.46 0.90
C CYS A 86 7.22 -13.95 1.06
N ASP A 87 7.02 -14.50 2.25
CA ASP A 87 7.11 -15.93 2.55
C ASP A 87 5.87 -16.72 2.08
#